data_AF-A0A1X2FZ05-F1
#
_entry.id   AF-A0A1X2FZ05-F1
#
_cell.length_a   1.000
_cell.length_b   1.000
_cell.length_c   1.000
_cell.angle_alpha   90.00
_cell.angle_beta   90.00
_cell.angle_gamma   90.00
#
_symmetry.space_group_name_H-M   'P 1'
#
loop_
_entity.id
_entity.type
_entity.pdbx_description
1 polymer ?
#
loop_
_entity_poly.entity_id
_entity_poly.type
_entity_poly.pdbx_seq_one_letter_code
_entity_poly.pdbx_strand_id
1 'polypeptide(L)'
;MLKKAVSLVLVVVLLSVSTFSSVFAESTKSAFKDDPVITFFSPEFSNAYIEQDFLDLRDTSMKVVNGKIVADSNNNRQLADKLNKIFKDAPNVSSDIKKHLDSSSLKLIGIAKATVYVEEKYEKKNNKLVCISSKLLSADEINRIGKNKFIPIEDEKANVQSLDASGIQPYDTESRGTLSLYFTLYKDSNSSHSIEYVLTGNANWSGFNFLYSAENNPAVGEDFIGYAWGGGFSYYLENISGIWSNGANATFYKADSVPNAGHVWSFNEYLSINGYKYYVKQINTGIRLYKNTLTGGGNDTSAVFKYIHTYQDVSGSISISANVAGVGAGFSLSNVAKQWSIVTQIGGLNY
;
A
#
# COMPACT_ATOMS: atom_id res chain seq x y z
N MET A 1 -31.25 63.04 14.35
CA MET A 1 -30.53 62.50 15.52
C MET A 1 -30.84 61.02 15.82
N LEU A 2 -31.99 60.46 15.42
CA LEU A 2 -32.37 59.08 15.76
C LEU A 2 -31.54 57.98 15.06
N LYS A 3 -31.00 58.22 13.86
CA LYS A 3 -30.20 57.22 13.11
C LYS A 3 -28.77 57.01 13.64
N LYS A 4 -28.19 57.98 14.36
CA LYS A 4 -26.84 57.82 14.95
C LYS A 4 -26.86 57.10 16.31
N ALA A 5 -27.97 57.16 17.04
CA ALA A 5 -28.14 56.44 18.31
C ALA A 5 -28.32 54.93 18.12
N VAL A 6 -29.04 54.50 17.07
CA VAL A 6 -29.27 53.07 16.77
C VAL A 6 -27.96 52.37 16.34
N SER A 7 -27.08 53.06 15.63
CA SER A 7 -25.80 52.49 15.20
C SER A 7 -24.79 52.33 16.35
N LEU A 8 -24.84 53.18 17.37
CA LEU A 8 -23.98 53.08 18.55
C LEU A 8 -24.42 51.94 19.46
N VAL A 9 -25.73 51.73 19.61
CA VAL A 9 -26.29 50.62 20.39
C VAL A 9 -25.97 49.26 19.74
N LEU A 10 -26.00 49.16 18.40
CA LEU A 10 -25.62 47.91 17.72
C LEU A 10 -24.13 47.56 17.89
N VAL A 11 -23.24 48.55 17.90
CA VAL A 11 -21.79 48.33 18.08
C VAL A 11 -21.45 47.95 19.52
N VAL A 12 -22.15 48.51 20.52
CA VAL A 12 -21.97 48.12 21.93
C VAL A 12 -22.56 46.74 22.22
N VAL A 13 -23.65 46.34 21.55
CA VAL A 13 -24.19 44.97 21.65
C VAL A 13 -23.27 43.96 20.97
N LEU A 14 -22.66 44.29 19.82
CA LEU A 14 -21.69 43.41 19.15
C LEU A 14 -20.35 43.29 19.90
N LEU A 15 -19.95 44.30 20.68
CA LEU A 15 -18.75 44.25 21.54
C LEU A 15 -19.00 43.66 22.94
N SER A 16 -20.25 43.55 23.39
CA SER A 16 -20.61 42.91 24.67
C SER A 16 -20.99 41.44 24.53
N VAL A 17 -21.32 40.98 23.32
CA VAL A 17 -21.52 39.55 23.01
C VAL A 17 -20.18 38.82 22.79
N SER A 18 -19.06 39.53 22.62
CA SER A 18 -17.73 38.92 22.47
C SER A 18 -16.94 38.75 23.78
N THR A 19 -17.52 39.04 24.95
CA THR A 19 -16.79 39.01 26.24
C THR A 19 -17.43 38.17 27.35
N PHE A 20 -18.46 37.38 27.07
CA PHE A 20 -19.01 36.41 28.04
C PHE A 20 -19.24 35.02 27.42
N SER A 21 -18.13 34.30 27.24
CA SER A 21 -18.12 32.83 27.22
C SER A 21 -16.72 32.31 27.57
N SER A 22 -16.13 32.85 28.63
CA SER A 22 -14.88 32.35 29.23
C SER A 22 -15.11 31.85 30.66
N VAL A 23 -16.19 31.09 30.90
CA VAL A 23 -16.36 30.32 32.13
C VAL A 23 -17.10 29.03 31.75
N PHE A 24 -16.53 27.88 32.11
CA PHE A 24 -16.88 26.50 31.69
C PHE A 24 -16.33 26.04 30.33
N ALA A 25 -15.00 26.10 30.17
CA ALA A 25 -14.30 25.04 29.45
C ALA A 25 -13.90 23.96 30.47
N GLU A 26 -14.91 23.27 31.00
CA GLU A 26 -14.65 21.98 31.64
C GLU A 26 -14.19 21.04 30.51
N SER A 27 -13.04 20.41 30.72
CA SER A 27 -12.35 19.51 29.80
C SER A 27 -13.26 18.39 29.30
N THR A 28 -14.10 18.66 28.31
CA THR A 28 -14.54 17.64 27.36
C THR A 28 -13.38 17.47 26.40
N LYS A 29 -12.44 16.59 26.76
CA LYS A 29 -11.61 15.87 25.79
C LYS A 29 -12.58 15.44 24.69
N SER A 30 -12.54 16.13 23.56
CA SER A 30 -13.43 15.83 22.45
C SER A 30 -13.25 14.36 22.12
N ALA A 31 -14.36 13.66 21.95
CA ALA A 31 -14.44 12.24 21.67
C ALA A 31 -13.94 11.88 20.26
N PHE A 32 -12.89 12.55 19.75
CA PHE A 32 -12.05 12.05 18.66
C PHE A 32 -11.00 11.14 19.27
N LYS A 33 -11.46 9.98 19.74
CA LYS A 33 -10.61 8.91 20.25
C LYS A 33 -10.27 8.00 19.06
N ASP A 34 -9.01 8.12 18.63
CA ASP A 34 -8.27 7.14 17.83
C ASP A 34 -8.85 6.81 16.44
N ASP A 35 -8.75 7.73 15.48
CA ASP A 35 -8.70 7.29 14.07
C ASP A 35 -7.54 6.30 13.94
N PRO A 36 -7.75 5.13 13.32
CA PRO A 36 -6.67 4.16 13.17
C PRO A 36 -5.53 4.81 12.40
N VAL A 37 -4.39 4.92 13.09
CA VAL A 37 -3.11 5.38 12.53
C VAL A 37 -2.78 4.63 11.23
N ILE A 38 -3.28 3.39 11.09
CA ILE A 38 -3.05 2.55 9.93
C ILE A 38 -4.39 2.09 9.37
N THR A 39 -4.65 2.39 8.09
CA THR A 39 -5.91 2.00 7.42
C THR A 39 -5.64 1.22 6.14
N PHE A 40 -6.55 0.30 5.82
CA PHE A 40 -6.52 -0.52 4.62
C PHE A 40 -7.88 -0.50 3.94
N PHE A 41 -7.93 -0.29 2.63
CA PHE A 41 -9.18 -0.35 1.87
C PHE A 41 -8.95 -0.58 0.38
N SER A 42 -10.01 -1.01 -0.30
CA SER A 42 -10.12 -0.98 -1.76
C SER A 42 -11.28 -0.04 -2.14
N PRO A 43 -11.03 1.04 -2.89
CA PRO A 43 -12.08 1.92 -3.38
C PRO A 43 -13.12 1.21 -4.25
N GLU A 44 -12.68 0.22 -5.03
CA GLU A 44 -13.52 -0.48 -6.02
C GLU A 44 -14.31 -1.65 -5.40
N PHE A 45 -13.82 -2.22 -4.29
CA PHE A 45 -14.45 -3.35 -3.61
C PHE A 45 -14.56 -3.10 -2.09
N SER A 46 -15.58 -2.34 -1.68
CA SER A 46 -15.80 -1.99 -0.27
C SER A 46 -16.09 -3.19 0.65
N ASN A 47 -16.50 -4.33 0.08
CA ASN A 47 -16.74 -5.58 0.81
C ASN A 47 -15.59 -6.59 0.69
N ALA A 48 -14.47 -6.21 0.07
CA ALA A 48 -13.29 -7.07 0.00
C ALA A 48 -12.80 -7.40 1.40
N TYR A 49 -12.48 -8.67 1.63
CA TYR A 49 -11.82 -9.08 2.85
C TYR A 49 -10.32 -8.79 2.73
N ILE A 50 -9.84 -7.93 3.62
CA ILE A 50 -8.43 -7.59 3.75
C ILE A 50 -7.92 -8.20 5.05
N GLU A 51 -7.07 -9.22 4.93
CA GLU A 51 -6.37 -9.78 6.08
C GLU A 51 -5.26 -8.80 6.48
N GLN A 52 -5.41 -8.19 7.65
CA GLN A 52 -4.58 -7.09 8.11
C GLN A 52 -3.75 -7.50 9.32
N ASP A 53 -2.46 -7.15 9.29
CA ASP A 53 -1.56 -7.18 10.44
C ASP A 53 -0.81 -5.85 10.47
N PHE A 54 -0.73 -5.19 11.61
CA PHE A 54 0.04 -3.95 11.72
C PHE A 54 0.71 -3.82 13.09
N LEU A 55 1.78 -3.02 13.11
CA LEU A 55 2.50 -2.66 14.31
C LEU A 55 2.79 -1.17 14.30
N ASP A 56 2.38 -0.50 15.36
CA ASP A 56 2.80 0.85 15.69
C ASP A 56 3.96 0.77 16.69
N LEU A 57 5.10 1.34 16.30
CA LEU A 57 6.37 1.27 17.01
C LEU A 57 6.92 2.67 17.31
N ARG A 58 6.11 3.74 17.22
CA ARG A 58 6.57 5.12 17.51
C ARG A 58 7.26 5.25 18.85
N ASP A 59 6.73 4.58 19.87
CA ASP A 59 7.25 4.64 21.25
C ASP A 59 8.16 3.46 21.61
N THR A 60 8.52 2.61 20.63
CA THR A 60 9.35 1.43 20.86
C THR A 60 10.57 1.45 19.95
N SER A 61 11.75 1.34 20.55
CA SER A 61 12.98 1.10 19.80
C SER A 61 13.17 -0.40 19.59
N MET A 62 13.45 -0.77 18.34
CA MET A 62 13.76 -2.12 17.89
C MET A 62 15.21 -2.17 17.44
N LYS A 63 15.88 -3.29 17.70
CA LYS A 63 17.25 -3.54 17.22
C LYS A 63 17.43 -5.00 16.84
N VAL A 64 18.46 -5.29 16.05
CA VAL A 64 18.86 -6.65 15.71
C VAL A 64 19.92 -7.13 16.70
N VAL A 65 19.69 -8.28 17.31
CA VAL A 65 20.66 -8.98 18.17
C VAL A 65 20.72 -10.43 17.71
N ASN A 66 21.91 -10.88 17.29
CA ASN A 66 22.13 -12.24 16.77
C ASN A 66 21.14 -12.63 15.65
N GLY A 67 20.86 -11.69 14.73
CA GLY A 67 19.95 -11.90 13.60
C GLY A 67 18.46 -11.93 13.93
N LYS A 68 18.08 -11.70 15.20
CA LYS A 68 16.70 -11.59 15.68
C LYS A 68 16.38 -10.15 16.06
N ILE A 69 15.17 -9.69 15.78
CA ILE A 69 14.72 -8.39 16.30
C ILE A 69 14.32 -8.55 17.76
N VAL A 70 14.83 -7.64 18.58
CA VAL A 70 14.46 -7.48 19.98
C VAL A 70 14.02 -6.04 20.22
N ALA A 71 13.07 -5.85 21.13
CA ALA A 71 12.73 -4.53 21.64
C ALA A 71 13.72 -4.11 22.74
N ASP A 72 13.98 -2.82 22.89
CA ASP A 72 14.90 -2.30 23.92
C ASP A 72 14.39 -2.48 25.36
N SER A 73 13.10 -2.75 25.56
CA SER A 73 12.50 -3.00 26.87
C SER A 73 11.82 -4.38 26.94
N ASN A 74 11.93 -5.05 28.10
CA ASN A 74 11.34 -6.37 28.33
C ASN A 74 9.80 -6.37 28.24
N ASN A 75 9.16 -5.21 28.43
CA ASN A 75 7.71 -5.07 28.36
C ASN A 75 7.15 -5.14 26.93
N ASN A 76 8.03 -5.08 25.91
CA ASN A 76 7.63 -5.02 24.50
C ASN A 76 7.89 -6.33 23.73
N ARG A 77 8.11 -7.43 24.45
CA ARG A 77 8.38 -8.75 23.83
C ARG A 77 7.27 -9.20 22.87
N GLN A 78 6.01 -8.91 23.18
CA GLN A 78 4.88 -9.24 22.30
C GLN A 78 4.93 -8.51 20.96
N LEU A 79 5.46 -7.27 20.91
CA LEU A 79 5.63 -6.52 19.67
C LEU A 79 6.74 -7.13 18.82
N ALA A 80 7.85 -7.53 19.44
CA ALA A 80 8.92 -8.25 18.75
C ALA A 80 8.43 -9.60 18.20
N ASP A 81 7.62 -10.35 18.95
CA ASP A 81 7.04 -11.62 18.50
C ASP A 81 6.09 -11.43 17.32
N LYS A 82 5.22 -10.40 17.35
CA LYS A 82 4.36 -10.05 16.21
C LYS A 82 5.18 -9.64 14.98
N LEU A 83 6.25 -8.85 15.16
CA LEU A 83 7.12 -8.44 14.05
C LEU A 83 7.83 -9.65 13.44
N ASN A 84 8.35 -10.56 14.28
CA ASN A 84 8.95 -11.80 13.82
C ASN A 84 7.94 -12.74 13.12
N LYS A 85 6.64 -12.69 13.48
CA LYS A 85 5.59 -13.40 12.74
C LYS A 85 5.40 -12.83 11.34
N ILE A 86 5.30 -11.50 11.20
CA ILE A 86 5.23 -10.82 9.90
C ILE A 86 6.42 -11.23 9.01
N PHE A 87 7.60 -11.40 9.60
CA PHE A 87 8.83 -11.77 8.88
C PHE A 87 8.85 -13.21 8.37
N LYS A 88 8.20 -14.13 9.08
CA LYS A 88 8.12 -15.52 8.64
C LYS A 88 7.36 -15.63 7.32
N ASP A 89 6.36 -14.78 7.13
CA ASP A 89 5.50 -14.78 5.95
C ASP A 89 6.10 -14.01 4.75
N ALA A 90 7.14 -13.18 4.99
CA ALA A 90 7.82 -12.40 3.95
C ALA A 90 9.33 -12.22 4.23
N PRO A 91 10.17 -13.20 3.83
CA PRO A 91 11.61 -13.16 4.07
C PRO A 91 12.33 -11.94 3.45
N ASN A 92 11.87 -11.46 2.30
CA ASN A 92 12.41 -10.28 1.63
C ASN A 92 12.18 -9.00 2.44
N VAL A 93 10.96 -8.82 2.99
CA VAL A 93 10.61 -7.69 3.86
C VAL A 93 11.40 -7.75 5.15
N SER A 94 11.54 -8.94 5.74
CA SER A 94 12.40 -9.17 6.91
C SER A 94 13.85 -8.76 6.65
N SER A 95 14.41 -9.10 5.49
CA SER A 95 15.80 -8.76 5.15
C SER A 95 16.00 -7.25 5.08
N ASP A 96 15.08 -6.54 4.43
CA ASP A 96 15.12 -5.07 4.30
C ASP A 96 15.02 -4.38 5.68
N ILE A 97 14.08 -4.82 6.53
CA ILE A 97 13.91 -4.24 7.87
C ILE A 97 15.13 -4.48 8.75
N LYS A 98 15.69 -5.71 8.72
CA LYS A 98 16.92 -6.00 9.47
C LYS A 98 18.07 -5.11 9.02
N LYS A 99 18.27 -4.97 7.71
CA LYS A 99 19.29 -4.08 7.15
C LYS A 99 19.12 -2.62 7.61
N HIS A 100 17.88 -2.13 7.65
CA HIS A 100 17.60 -0.77 8.14
C HIS A 100 17.77 -0.62 9.65
N LEU A 101 17.43 -1.63 10.46
CA LEU A 101 17.64 -1.59 11.90
C LEU A 101 19.11 -1.77 12.31
N ASP A 102 19.90 -2.48 11.51
CA ASP A 102 21.36 -2.55 11.67
C ASP A 102 22.03 -1.21 11.32
N SER A 103 21.41 -0.44 10.41
CA SER A 103 21.78 0.95 10.14
C SER A 103 21.35 1.84 11.32
N SER A 104 22.29 2.17 12.20
CA SER A 104 22.07 2.91 13.46
C SER A 104 21.31 4.25 13.39
N SER A 105 21.00 4.78 12.20
CA SER A 105 20.26 6.03 12.04
C SER A 105 18.74 5.84 11.90
N LEU A 106 18.27 4.68 11.43
CA LEU A 106 16.85 4.50 11.13
C LEU A 106 16.10 3.86 12.30
N LYS A 107 15.10 4.59 12.80
CA LYS A 107 14.14 4.07 13.76
C LYS A 107 12.91 3.56 13.02
N LEU A 108 12.58 2.28 13.18
CA LEU A 108 11.33 1.71 12.68
C LEU A 108 10.15 2.33 13.44
N ILE A 109 9.23 2.96 12.71
CA ILE A 109 8.06 3.66 13.24
C ILE A 109 6.82 2.78 13.16
N GLY A 110 6.67 2.02 12.08
CA GLY A 110 5.53 1.13 11.95
C GLY A 110 5.60 0.29 10.68
N ILE A 111 4.82 -0.78 10.68
CA ILE A 111 4.62 -1.66 9.54
C ILE A 111 3.15 -2.04 9.42
N ALA A 112 2.66 -2.04 8.20
CA ALA A 112 1.31 -2.38 7.83
C ALA A 112 1.34 -3.47 6.75
N LYS A 113 0.71 -4.61 7.01
CA LYS A 113 0.52 -5.73 6.08
C LYS A 113 -0.96 -5.83 5.72
N ALA A 114 -1.26 -5.82 4.43
CA ALA A 114 -2.57 -6.15 3.89
C ALA A 114 -2.44 -7.31 2.91
N THR A 115 -3.22 -8.36 3.11
CA THR A 115 -3.35 -9.47 2.17
C THR A 115 -4.79 -9.54 1.66
N VAL A 116 -4.96 -9.49 0.35
CA VAL A 116 -6.24 -9.67 -0.33
C VAL A 116 -6.27 -10.98 -1.13
N TYR A 117 -7.47 -11.49 -1.31
CA TYR A 117 -7.74 -12.74 -2.03
C TYR A 117 -8.37 -12.38 -3.36
N VAL A 118 -7.76 -12.86 -4.43
CA VAL A 118 -8.09 -12.48 -5.80
C VAL A 118 -8.61 -13.72 -6.53
N GLU A 119 -9.74 -13.56 -7.23
CA GLU A 119 -10.23 -14.52 -8.21
C GLU A 119 -10.26 -13.85 -9.58
N GLU A 120 -9.65 -14.51 -10.55
CA GLU A 120 -9.71 -14.11 -11.95
C GLU A 120 -10.48 -15.14 -12.76
N LYS A 121 -11.31 -14.66 -13.70
CA LYS A 121 -12.03 -15.51 -14.65
C LYS A 121 -11.63 -15.18 -16.06
N TYR A 122 -11.57 -16.21 -16.88
CA TYR A 122 -11.11 -16.10 -18.25
C TYR A 122 -12.07 -16.73 -19.25
N GLU A 123 -12.15 -16.11 -20.43
CA GLU A 123 -12.88 -16.62 -21.58
C GLU A 123 -11.96 -16.69 -22.80
N LYS A 124 -12.19 -17.68 -23.67
CA LYS A 124 -11.52 -17.76 -24.97
C LYS A 124 -12.29 -16.93 -25.99
N LYS A 125 -11.71 -15.80 -26.45
CA LYS A 125 -12.22 -14.92 -27.51
C LYS A 125 -11.21 -14.85 -28.65
N ASN A 126 -11.62 -15.20 -29.88
CA ASN A 126 -10.76 -15.18 -31.06
C ASN A 126 -9.44 -15.95 -30.87
N ASN A 127 -9.55 -17.17 -30.34
CA ASN A 127 -8.42 -17.99 -29.90
C ASN A 127 -7.54 -17.40 -28.80
N LYS A 128 -7.82 -16.20 -28.28
CA LYS A 128 -7.15 -15.56 -27.15
C LYS A 128 -7.88 -15.80 -25.84
N LEU A 129 -7.18 -16.28 -24.82
CA LEU A 129 -7.71 -16.25 -23.46
C LEU A 129 -7.70 -14.79 -23.01
N VAL A 130 -8.80 -14.31 -22.45
CA VAL A 130 -8.97 -12.91 -22.04
C VAL A 130 -9.49 -12.90 -20.61
N CYS A 131 -8.91 -12.06 -19.76
CA CYS A 131 -9.36 -11.87 -18.38
C CYS A 131 -10.64 -11.05 -18.46
N ILE A 132 -11.76 -11.69 -18.13
CA ILE A 132 -13.07 -11.06 -18.19
C ILE A 132 -13.48 -10.49 -16.84
N SER A 133 -12.88 -10.98 -15.76
CA SER A 133 -13.14 -10.55 -14.39
C SER A 133 -11.88 -10.75 -13.55
N SER A 134 -11.51 -9.73 -12.78
CA SER A 134 -10.53 -9.83 -11.69
C SER A 134 -11.20 -9.18 -10.48
N LYS A 135 -11.35 -9.94 -9.39
CA LYS A 135 -12.17 -9.54 -8.24
C LYS A 135 -11.44 -9.78 -6.93
N LEU A 136 -11.55 -8.81 -6.03
CA LEU A 136 -11.23 -8.97 -4.62
C LEU A 136 -12.40 -9.64 -3.88
N LEU A 137 -12.13 -10.76 -3.22
CA LEU A 137 -13.16 -11.58 -2.60
C LEU A 137 -13.55 -11.09 -1.20
N SER A 138 -14.83 -11.25 -0.87
CA SER A 138 -15.35 -11.04 0.48
C SER A 138 -15.03 -12.23 1.42
N ALA A 139 -15.23 -12.04 2.72
CA ALA A 139 -14.96 -13.07 3.72
C ALA A 139 -15.82 -14.32 3.50
N ASP A 140 -17.09 -14.13 3.16
CA ASP A 140 -18.03 -15.22 2.90
C ASP A 140 -17.64 -16.04 1.66
N GLU A 141 -17.15 -15.37 0.61
CA GLU A 141 -16.65 -16.04 -0.58
C GLU A 141 -15.40 -16.85 -0.28
N ILE A 142 -14.45 -16.29 0.48
CA ILE A 142 -13.24 -17.01 0.91
C ILE A 142 -13.59 -18.21 1.78
N ASN A 143 -14.53 -18.06 2.72
CA ASN A 143 -14.96 -19.16 3.59
C ASN A 143 -15.64 -20.28 2.79
N ARG A 144 -16.44 -19.94 1.78
CA ARG A 144 -17.08 -20.91 0.88
C ARG A 144 -16.08 -21.65 -0.01
N ILE A 145 -15.07 -20.95 -0.51
CA ILE A 145 -14.04 -21.51 -1.40
C ILE A 145 -13.00 -22.33 -0.61
N GLY A 146 -12.64 -21.86 0.58
CA GLY A 146 -11.54 -22.36 1.41
C GLY A 146 -10.20 -21.68 1.11
N LYS A 147 -9.52 -21.17 2.16
CA LYS A 147 -8.22 -20.47 2.03
C LYS A 147 -7.12 -21.32 1.36
N ASN A 148 -7.20 -22.64 1.47
CA ASN A 148 -6.25 -23.57 0.84
C ASN A 148 -6.25 -23.51 -0.69
N LYS A 149 -7.28 -22.92 -1.32
CA LYS A 149 -7.35 -22.72 -2.77
C LYS A 149 -6.63 -21.46 -3.28
N PHE A 150 -6.00 -20.71 -2.37
CA PHE A 150 -5.25 -19.49 -2.70
C PHE A 150 -3.74 -19.62 -2.39
N ILE A 151 -3.30 -20.78 -1.91
CA ILE A 151 -1.91 -21.08 -1.59
C ILE A 151 -1.23 -21.61 -2.87
N PRO A 152 0.04 -21.25 -3.15
CA PRO A 152 0.82 -21.90 -4.20
C PRO A 152 0.82 -23.41 -3.99
N ILE A 153 0.61 -24.18 -5.05
CA ILE A 153 0.82 -25.62 -4.97
C ILE A 153 2.34 -25.81 -4.87
N GLU A 154 2.84 -26.24 -3.70
CA GLU A 154 4.28 -26.29 -3.37
C GLU A 154 5.13 -27.16 -4.33
N ASP A 155 4.51 -27.99 -5.19
CA ASP A 155 5.16 -28.91 -6.11
C ASP A 155 4.83 -28.66 -7.60
N GLU A 156 5.17 -27.48 -8.12
CA GLU A 156 5.03 -27.14 -9.55
C GLU A 156 6.09 -27.76 -10.47
N LYS A 157 7.09 -28.48 -9.95
CA LYS A 157 8.03 -29.26 -10.79
C LYS A 157 7.57 -30.69 -11.09
N ALA A 158 6.60 -31.23 -10.34
CA ALA A 158 6.26 -32.66 -10.39
C ALA A 158 5.06 -32.99 -11.30
N ASN A 159 4.16 -32.05 -11.58
CA ASN A 159 2.96 -32.28 -12.39
C ASN A 159 3.06 -31.77 -13.84
N VAL A 160 4.27 -31.75 -14.40
CA VAL A 160 4.50 -31.55 -15.85
C VAL A 160 4.07 -32.78 -16.67
N GLN A 161 3.70 -33.89 -16.02
CA GLN A 161 3.33 -35.15 -16.68
C GLN A 161 1.81 -35.38 -16.73
N SER A 162 1.11 -34.62 -17.54
CA SER A 162 -0.02 -35.13 -18.34
C SER A 162 -0.49 -34.04 -19.29
N LEU A 163 0.40 -33.62 -20.18
CA LEU A 163 -0.06 -33.09 -21.46
C LEU A 163 -0.77 -34.25 -22.16
N ASP A 164 -2.05 -34.09 -22.49
CA ASP A 164 -2.63 -34.99 -23.48
C ASP A 164 -1.89 -34.81 -24.81
N ALA A 165 -2.05 -35.75 -25.75
CA ALA A 165 -1.34 -35.72 -27.02
C ALA A 165 -1.68 -34.49 -27.92
N SER A 166 -2.53 -33.58 -27.46
CA SER A 166 -2.86 -32.30 -28.09
C SER A 166 -2.22 -31.08 -27.39
N GLY A 167 -1.57 -31.27 -26.24
CA GLY A 167 -0.92 -30.20 -25.48
C GLY A 167 -1.90 -29.29 -24.73
N ILE A 168 -3.13 -29.75 -24.46
CA ILE A 168 -4.20 -28.95 -23.86
C ILE A 168 -4.57 -29.52 -22.48
N GLN A 169 -4.34 -28.74 -21.43
CA GLN A 169 -4.99 -28.96 -20.14
C GLN A 169 -6.43 -28.42 -20.22
N PRO A 170 -7.46 -29.19 -19.81
CA PRO A 170 -8.84 -28.73 -19.75
C PRO A 170 -8.95 -27.66 -18.64
N TYR A 171 -9.07 -26.41 -19.06
CA TYR A 171 -9.08 -25.25 -18.18
C TYR A 171 -10.15 -25.33 -17.08
N ASP A 172 -9.77 -25.09 -15.82
CA ASP A 172 -10.63 -24.34 -14.92
C ASP A 172 -10.60 -22.89 -15.43
N THR A 173 -11.74 -22.34 -15.86
CA THR A 173 -11.89 -20.95 -16.34
C THR A 173 -11.67 -19.88 -15.26
N GLU A 174 -11.10 -20.28 -14.12
CA GLU A 174 -10.96 -19.52 -12.90
C GLU A 174 -9.56 -19.76 -12.31
N SER A 175 -8.84 -18.69 -11.97
CA SER A 175 -7.60 -18.75 -11.21
C SER A 175 -7.76 -17.97 -9.91
N ARG A 176 -7.00 -18.36 -8.89
CA ARG A 176 -7.10 -17.77 -7.55
C ARG A 176 -5.71 -17.57 -6.98
N GLY A 177 -5.56 -16.50 -6.20
CA GLY A 177 -4.33 -16.25 -5.47
C GLY A 177 -4.45 -15.09 -4.52
N THR A 178 -3.33 -14.62 -3.99
CA THR A 178 -3.29 -13.51 -3.04
C THR A 178 -2.30 -12.45 -3.47
N LEU A 179 -2.63 -11.20 -3.21
CA LEU A 179 -1.69 -10.09 -3.22
C LEU A 179 -1.47 -9.63 -1.78
N SER A 180 -0.21 -9.62 -1.34
CA SER A 180 0.19 -9.07 -0.04
C SER A 180 1.00 -7.79 -0.21
N LEU A 181 0.56 -6.70 0.42
CA LEU A 181 1.26 -5.43 0.49
C LEU A 181 1.86 -5.25 1.89
N TYR A 182 3.11 -4.82 1.95
CA TYR A 182 3.79 -4.40 3.17
C TYR A 182 4.20 -2.94 3.00
N PHE A 183 3.73 -2.08 3.89
CA PHE A 183 4.13 -0.68 3.95
C PHE A 183 4.84 -0.41 5.27
N THR A 184 6.10 0.01 5.20
CA THR A 184 6.96 0.24 6.36
C THR A 184 7.40 1.70 6.40
N LEU A 185 7.34 2.29 7.59
CA LEU A 185 7.75 3.67 7.86
C LEU A 185 8.94 3.65 8.83
N TYR A 186 9.98 4.39 8.48
CA TYR A 186 11.12 4.69 9.37
C TYR A 186 11.27 6.18 9.53
N LYS A 187 11.86 6.61 10.65
CA LYS A 187 12.36 7.97 10.87
C LYS A 187 13.88 7.94 10.90
N ASP A 188 14.52 8.81 10.14
CA ASP A 188 15.97 8.98 10.22
C ASP A 188 16.32 9.91 11.39
N SER A 189 17.03 9.35 12.38
CA SER A 189 17.43 10.05 13.60
C SER A 189 18.71 10.87 13.41
N ASN A 190 19.44 10.68 12.31
CA ASN A 190 20.68 11.40 11.99
C ASN A 190 20.52 12.34 10.79
N SER A 191 19.29 12.72 10.44
CA SER A 191 19.06 13.65 9.33
C SER A 191 19.63 15.04 9.62
N SER A 192 20.18 15.68 8.60
CA SER A 192 20.52 17.11 8.61
C SER A 192 19.29 18.02 8.41
N HIS A 193 18.13 17.43 8.10
CA HIS A 193 16.86 18.11 7.96
C HIS A 193 16.14 18.16 9.31
N SER A 194 15.12 19.02 9.45
CA SER A 194 14.30 19.04 10.68
C SER A 194 13.60 17.70 10.91
N ILE A 195 13.20 17.04 9.82
CA ILE A 195 12.69 15.68 9.87
C ILE A 195 12.91 14.96 8.54
N GLU A 196 13.10 13.65 8.64
CA GLU A 196 13.20 12.77 7.49
C GLU A 196 12.59 11.41 7.79
N TYR A 197 11.84 10.91 6.82
CA TYR A 197 11.18 9.62 6.84
C TYR A 197 11.65 8.77 5.68
N VAL A 198 11.77 7.47 5.90
CA VAL A 198 11.98 6.49 4.83
C VAL A 198 10.71 5.66 4.72
N LEU A 199 10.13 5.65 3.53
CA LEU A 199 9.00 4.80 3.18
C LEU A 199 9.54 3.60 2.40
N THR A 200 9.18 2.39 2.81
CA THR A 200 9.43 1.20 1.99
C THR A 200 8.15 0.40 1.79
N GLY A 201 8.02 -0.17 0.60
CA GLY A 201 6.79 -0.77 0.12
C GLY A 201 7.11 -2.05 -0.61
N ASN A 202 6.45 -3.14 -0.26
CA ASN A 202 6.59 -4.42 -0.93
C ASN A 202 5.23 -4.95 -1.37
N ALA A 203 5.17 -5.51 -2.58
CA ALA A 203 4.02 -6.22 -3.11
C ALA A 203 4.45 -7.63 -3.49
N ASN A 204 3.70 -8.64 -3.04
CA ASN A 204 3.97 -10.05 -3.32
C ASN A 204 2.71 -10.76 -3.81
N TRP A 205 2.77 -11.29 -5.02
CA TRP A 205 1.76 -12.18 -5.58
C TRP A 205 2.06 -13.64 -5.24
N SER A 206 1.00 -14.42 -5.02
CA SER A 206 1.06 -15.82 -4.64
C SER A 206 -0.21 -16.56 -5.09
N GLY A 207 -0.17 -17.89 -5.18
CA GLY A 207 -1.33 -18.75 -5.46
C GLY A 207 -1.70 -18.91 -6.94
N PHE A 208 -1.35 -17.93 -7.78
CA PHE A 208 -1.60 -18.05 -9.22
C PHE A 208 -0.61 -19.02 -9.89
N ASN A 209 -1.14 -20.14 -10.39
CA ASN A 209 -0.42 -21.11 -11.21
C ASN A 209 -0.74 -20.86 -12.69
N PHE A 210 0.13 -20.13 -13.38
CA PHE A 210 -0.04 -19.79 -14.80
C PHE A 210 0.73 -20.78 -15.70
N LEU A 211 0.33 -22.06 -15.72
CA LEU A 211 0.86 -23.03 -16.69
C LEU A 211 -0.03 -23.06 -17.97
N TYR A 212 0.02 -22.04 -18.84
CA TYR A 212 -0.76 -22.05 -20.10
C TYR A 212 -0.09 -21.35 -21.31
N SER A 213 -0.50 -21.76 -22.51
CA SER A 213 0.16 -21.58 -23.81
C SER A 213 0.46 -20.14 -24.27
N ALA A 214 1.48 -20.04 -25.14
CA ALA A 214 2.10 -18.83 -25.69
C ALA A 214 1.15 -17.76 -26.26
N GLU A 215 -0.07 -18.11 -26.65
CA GLU A 215 -0.91 -17.19 -27.41
C GLU A 215 -1.82 -16.32 -26.52
N ASN A 216 -2.02 -16.69 -25.24
CA ASN A 216 -3.30 -16.43 -24.56
C ASN A 216 -3.22 -16.11 -23.04
N ASN A 217 -2.91 -14.85 -22.67
CA ASN A 217 -3.11 -14.19 -21.34
C ASN A 217 -2.17 -14.52 -20.14
N PRO A 218 -2.21 -13.82 -18.96
CA PRO A 218 -3.23 -12.95 -18.30
C PRO A 218 -3.03 -11.43 -18.46
N ALA A 219 -4.07 -10.65 -18.15
CA ALA A 219 -4.10 -9.17 -18.05
C ALA A 219 -3.15 -8.41 -18.99
N VAL A 220 -3.61 -8.11 -20.21
CA VAL A 220 -2.92 -7.16 -21.08
C VAL A 220 -3.05 -5.80 -20.39
N GLY A 221 -1.97 -5.18 -19.92
CA GLY A 221 -2.03 -3.93 -19.17
C GLY A 221 -0.78 -3.71 -18.30
N GLU A 222 -0.50 -2.45 -18.00
CA GLU A 222 0.48 -2.09 -16.97
C GLU A 222 -0.21 -2.01 -15.61
N ASP A 223 0.45 -2.54 -14.59
CA ASP A 223 0.06 -2.31 -13.21
C ASP A 223 0.87 -1.14 -12.64
N PHE A 224 0.34 -0.55 -11.55
CA PHE A 224 0.92 0.65 -10.96
C PHE A 224 1.12 0.48 -9.47
N ILE A 225 2.22 1.04 -8.97
CA ILE A 225 2.55 1.02 -7.56
C ILE A 225 3.22 2.32 -7.18
N GLY A 226 2.96 2.83 -5.99
CA GLY A 226 3.56 4.09 -5.61
C GLY A 226 3.14 4.61 -4.24
N TYR A 227 3.59 5.83 -4.00
CA TYR A 227 3.36 6.56 -2.77
C TYR A 227 2.62 7.87 -3.03
N ALA A 228 1.81 8.25 -2.06
CA ALA A 228 1.35 9.63 -1.91
C ALA A 228 1.51 10.05 -0.46
N TRP A 229 1.76 11.33 -0.20
CA TRP A 229 1.98 11.83 1.16
C TRP A 229 1.50 13.26 1.30
N GLY A 230 1.06 13.59 2.51
CA GLY A 230 0.64 14.95 2.85
C GLY A 230 1.77 15.73 3.49
N GLY A 231 1.46 16.93 3.96
CA GLY A 231 2.39 17.76 4.71
C GLY A 231 3.52 18.39 3.89
N GLY A 232 3.48 18.28 2.57
CA GLY A 232 4.40 19.00 1.68
C GLY A 232 5.88 18.67 1.90
N PHE A 233 6.21 17.41 2.13
CA PHE A 233 7.59 16.93 2.18
C PHE A 233 8.20 16.91 0.79
N SER A 234 9.44 17.37 0.66
CA SER A 234 10.24 17.06 -0.52
C SER A 234 10.68 15.59 -0.47
N TYR A 235 11.06 15.01 -1.61
CA TYR A 235 11.51 13.62 -1.68
C TYR A 235 12.79 13.45 -2.50
N TYR A 236 13.52 12.37 -2.25
CA TYR A 236 14.71 11.96 -2.99
C TYR A 236 15.02 10.47 -2.77
N LEU A 237 16.03 9.95 -3.48
CA LEU A 237 16.46 8.55 -3.43
C LEU A 237 15.30 7.56 -3.64
N GLU A 238 14.49 7.80 -4.67
CA GLU A 238 13.48 6.85 -5.07
C GLU A 238 14.11 5.60 -5.68
N ASN A 239 13.60 4.42 -5.33
CA ASN A 239 14.05 3.16 -5.92
C ASN A 239 12.89 2.17 -6.06
N ILE A 240 12.99 1.34 -7.09
CA ILE A 240 12.09 0.21 -7.32
C ILE A 240 12.89 -0.96 -7.88
N SER A 241 12.55 -2.17 -7.46
CA SER A 241 13.05 -3.42 -7.99
C SER A 241 11.98 -4.49 -7.90
N GLY A 242 12.12 -5.56 -8.66
CA GLY A 242 11.21 -6.67 -8.58
C GLY A 242 11.68 -7.85 -9.39
N ILE A 243 11.05 -8.99 -9.17
CA ILE A 243 11.35 -10.24 -9.86
C ILE A 243 10.09 -10.81 -10.49
N TRP A 244 10.27 -11.34 -11.68
CA TRP A 244 9.32 -12.21 -12.34
C TRP A 244 9.20 -13.54 -11.58
N SER A 245 8.13 -14.28 -11.82
CA SER A 245 7.90 -15.60 -11.23
C SER A 245 8.97 -16.64 -11.56
N ASN A 246 9.76 -16.46 -12.64
CA ASN A 246 10.94 -17.27 -12.95
C ASN A 246 12.24 -16.82 -12.27
N GLY A 247 12.20 -15.77 -11.46
CA GLY A 247 13.35 -15.20 -10.76
C GLY A 247 14.18 -14.20 -11.57
N ALA A 248 13.83 -13.89 -12.82
CA ALA A 248 14.47 -12.82 -13.57
C ALA A 248 14.04 -11.43 -13.05
N ASN A 249 14.84 -10.40 -13.27
CA ASN A 249 14.50 -9.04 -12.84
C ASN A 249 13.38 -8.44 -13.70
N ALA A 250 12.40 -7.82 -13.05
CA ALA A 250 11.35 -7.03 -13.69
C ALA A 250 11.83 -5.59 -14.00
N THR A 251 11.22 -4.99 -15.01
CA THR A 251 11.49 -3.60 -15.43
C THR A 251 10.33 -2.70 -15.03
N PHE A 252 10.66 -1.50 -14.58
CA PHE A 252 9.72 -0.53 -14.06
C PHE A 252 9.98 0.83 -14.69
N TYR A 253 8.92 1.61 -14.86
CA TYR A 253 8.96 2.93 -15.47
C TYR A 253 8.32 3.95 -14.53
N LYS A 254 8.74 5.22 -14.62
CA LYS A 254 8.13 6.32 -13.86
C LYS A 254 6.83 6.70 -14.57
N ALA A 255 5.69 6.46 -13.93
CA ALA A 255 4.36 6.72 -14.50
C ALA A 255 3.92 8.17 -14.27
N ASP A 256 4.09 8.66 -13.04
CA ASP A 256 3.84 10.06 -12.68
C ASP A 256 4.65 10.43 -11.43
N SER A 257 4.91 11.73 -11.25
CA SER A 257 5.61 12.24 -10.08
C SER A 257 5.24 13.71 -9.86
N VAL A 258 4.56 13.98 -8.76
CA VAL A 258 4.17 15.33 -8.36
C VAL A 258 5.03 15.74 -7.16
N PRO A 259 5.85 16.80 -7.28
CA PRO A 259 6.62 17.33 -6.17
C PRO A 259 5.73 17.52 -4.95
N ASN A 260 6.24 17.09 -3.82
CA ASN A 260 5.62 17.29 -2.51
C ASN A 260 4.30 16.54 -2.26
N ALA A 261 3.94 15.60 -3.14
CA ALA A 261 2.66 14.89 -3.02
C ALA A 261 2.71 13.40 -3.36
N GLY A 262 3.54 12.95 -4.30
CA GLY A 262 3.53 11.54 -4.67
C GLY A 262 4.51 11.14 -5.76
N HIS A 263 4.71 9.82 -5.86
CA HIS A 263 5.55 9.19 -6.87
C HIS A 263 4.98 7.82 -7.25
N VAL A 264 4.83 7.56 -8.54
CA VAL A 264 4.16 6.34 -9.04
C VAL A 264 5.00 5.70 -10.14
N TRP A 265 5.14 4.39 -10.05
CA TRP A 265 5.74 3.54 -11.09
C TRP A 265 4.68 2.75 -11.83
N SER A 266 4.93 2.47 -13.10
CA SER A 266 4.24 1.46 -13.90
C SER A 266 5.16 0.30 -14.19
N PHE A 267 4.57 -0.85 -14.48
CA PHE A 267 5.30 -2.02 -14.98
C PHE A 267 4.33 -2.95 -15.69
N ASN A 268 4.87 -3.72 -16.63
CA ASN A 268 4.11 -4.83 -17.20
C ASN A 268 3.97 -5.90 -16.12
N GLU A 269 2.74 -6.25 -15.75
CA GLU A 269 2.49 -7.37 -14.83
C GLU A 269 2.68 -8.72 -15.54
N TYR A 270 2.78 -8.73 -16.87
CA TYR A 270 2.85 -9.94 -17.68
C TYR A 270 4.03 -9.97 -18.66
N LEU A 271 4.64 -11.14 -18.78
CA LEU A 271 5.68 -11.43 -19.77
C LEU A 271 5.50 -12.82 -20.37
N SER A 272 5.70 -12.94 -21.68
CA SER A 272 5.66 -14.19 -22.42
C SER A 272 6.98 -14.44 -23.15
N ILE A 273 7.71 -15.50 -22.77
CA ILE A 273 8.97 -15.90 -23.42
C ILE A 273 8.92 -17.39 -23.75
N ASN A 274 9.16 -17.76 -25.02
CA ASN A 274 9.23 -19.15 -25.48
C ASN A 274 8.01 -19.99 -25.06
N GLY A 275 6.83 -19.37 -25.01
CA GLY A 275 5.58 -20.00 -24.59
C GLY A 275 5.37 -20.17 -23.09
N TYR A 276 6.36 -19.83 -22.27
CA TYR A 276 6.22 -19.69 -20.82
C TYR A 276 5.73 -18.30 -20.46
N LYS A 277 4.87 -18.24 -19.44
CA LYS A 277 4.25 -17.02 -18.95
C LYS A 277 4.77 -16.70 -17.56
N TYR A 278 5.08 -15.43 -17.35
CA TYR A 278 5.59 -14.93 -16.09
C TYR A 278 4.77 -13.72 -15.67
N TYR A 279 4.66 -13.57 -14.36
CA TYR A 279 4.05 -12.42 -13.71
C TYR A 279 5.05 -11.79 -12.76
N VAL A 280 4.83 -10.54 -12.36
CA VAL A 280 5.73 -9.85 -11.43
C VAL A 280 5.41 -10.35 -10.03
N LYS A 281 6.13 -11.39 -9.61
CA LYS A 281 5.88 -12.08 -8.35
C LYS A 281 6.12 -11.21 -7.13
N GLN A 282 7.14 -10.36 -7.18
CA GLN A 282 7.55 -9.55 -6.05
C GLN A 282 8.10 -8.20 -6.51
N ILE A 283 7.72 -7.15 -5.79
CA ILE A 283 8.18 -5.76 -6.01
C ILE A 283 8.65 -5.20 -4.67
N ASN A 284 9.77 -4.49 -4.66
CA ASN A 284 10.24 -3.71 -3.51
C ASN A 284 10.46 -2.27 -3.98
N THR A 285 10.00 -1.31 -3.19
CA THR A 285 10.06 0.12 -3.47
C THR A 285 10.55 0.86 -2.24
N GLY A 286 11.17 2.02 -2.47
CA GLY A 286 11.56 2.92 -1.39
C GLY A 286 11.61 4.37 -1.86
N ILE A 287 11.39 5.28 -0.92
CA ILE A 287 11.51 6.72 -1.12
C ILE A 287 11.83 7.41 0.21
N ARG A 288 12.68 8.44 0.17
CA ARG A 288 12.93 9.29 1.34
C ARG A 288 12.14 10.58 1.23
N LEU A 289 11.46 10.93 2.32
CA LEU A 289 10.74 12.19 2.48
C LEU A 289 11.49 13.06 3.48
N TYR A 290 11.68 14.34 3.19
CA TYR A 290 12.38 15.25 4.09
C TYR A 290 11.71 16.62 4.15
N LYS A 291 11.98 17.32 5.27
CA LYS A 291 11.55 18.70 5.45
C LYS A 291 12.54 19.49 6.29
N ASN A 292 12.86 20.69 5.81
CA ASN A 292 13.78 21.60 6.50
C ASN A 292 13.14 22.37 7.63
N THR A 293 11.82 22.59 7.57
CA THR A 293 11.06 23.34 8.57
C THR A 293 9.71 22.67 8.73
N LEU A 294 9.36 22.31 9.97
CA LEU A 294 8.05 21.76 10.30
C LEU A 294 6.98 22.86 10.16
N THR A 295 5.88 22.53 9.50
CA THR A 295 4.80 23.45 9.11
C THR A 295 3.43 23.03 9.66
N GLY A 296 3.33 21.86 10.28
CA GLY A 296 2.07 21.29 10.77
C GLY A 296 1.54 21.94 12.04
N GLY A 297 2.34 22.75 12.75
CA GLY A 297 1.90 23.44 13.97
C GLY A 297 1.46 22.50 15.10
N GLY A 298 2.04 21.29 15.16
CA GLY A 298 1.65 20.24 16.09
C GLY A 298 0.66 19.22 15.52
N ASN A 299 0.18 19.42 14.29
CA ASN A 299 -0.60 18.41 13.57
C ASN A 299 0.31 17.40 12.85
N ASP A 300 -0.21 16.20 12.69
CA ASP A 300 0.39 15.13 11.89
C ASP A 300 -0.27 15.03 10.51
N THR A 301 0.45 14.38 9.59
CA THR A 301 -0.05 13.97 8.28
C THR A 301 0.11 12.45 8.08
N SER A 302 -0.33 11.96 6.92
CA SER A 302 -0.23 10.57 6.52
C SER A 302 0.60 10.38 5.25
N ALA A 303 1.12 9.17 5.10
CA ALA A 303 1.62 8.61 3.85
C ALA A 303 0.74 7.43 3.43
N VAL A 304 0.61 7.25 2.13
CA VAL A 304 -0.19 6.22 1.46
C VAL A 304 0.73 5.42 0.56
N PHE A 305 0.61 4.09 0.63
CA PHE A 305 1.16 3.14 -0.33
C PHE A 305 0.00 2.47 -1.06
N LYS A 306 0.02 2.50 -2.39
CA LYS A 306 -1.09 2.02 -3.21
C LYS A 306 -0.57 1.14 -4.35
N TYR A 307 -1.30 0.07 -4.61
CA TYR A 307 -1.15 -0.80 -5.77
C TYR A 307 -2.43 -0.75 -6.60
N ILE A 308 -2.32 -0.61 -7.91
CA ILE A 308 -3.42 -0.65 -8.88
C ILE A 308 -3.15 -1.81 -9.83
N HIS A 309 -4.06 -2.77 -9.83
CA HIS A 309 -4.08 -3.86 -10.78
C HIS A 309 -4.99 -3.51 -11.95
N THR A 310 -4.54 -3.78 -13.17
CA THR A 310 -5.34 -3.66 -14.39
C THR A 310 -5.48 -5.04 -15.04
N TYR A 311 -6.66 -5.31 -15.59
CA TYR A 311 -6.92 -6.54 -16.35
C TYR A 311 -7.49 -6.21 -17.73
N GLN A 312 -7.03 -5.08 -18.28
CA GLN A 312 -7.26 -4.58 -19.64
C GLN A 312 -6.13 -3.63 -20.06
N ASP A 313 -5.99 -3.43 -21.37
CA ASP A 313 -5.00 -2.50 -21.90
C ASP A 313 -5.17 -1.10 -21.31
N VAL A 314 -4.05 -0.53 -20.89
CA VAL A 314 -4.00 0.81 -20.34
C VAL A 314 -4.07 1.81 -21.49
N SER A 315 -5.08 2.66 -21.48
CA SER A 315 -5.26 3.77 -22.43
C SER A 315 -5.36 5.13 -21.74
N GLY A 316 -5.24 5.15 -20.41
CA GLY A 316 -5.30 6.36 -19.59
C GLY A 316 -3.96 6.72 -18.96
N SER A 317 -4.03 7.63 -18.00
CA SER A 317 -2.87 8.15 -17.28
C SER A 317 -3.09 8.14 -15.78
N ILE A 318 -1.99 8.01 -15.04
CA ILE A 318 -1.96 8.25 -13.60
C ILE A 318 -2.16 9.74 -13.33
N SER A 319 -2.91 10.03 -12.26
CA SER A 319 -3.04 11.36 -11.70
C SER A 319 -2.94 11.29 -10.18
N ILE A 320 -2.03 12.07 -9.62
CA ILE A 320 -1.85 12.22 -8.17
C ILE A 320 -2.73 13.38 -7.69
N SER A 321 -3.65 13.09 -6.77
CA SER A 321 -4.51 14.11 -6.17
C SER A 321 -3.76 14.86 -5.07
N ALA A 322 -3.05 15.92 -5.45
CA ALA A 322 -2.36 16.81 -4.53
C ALA A 322 -3.27 18.03 -4.25
N ASN A 323 -3.93 18.06 -3.09
CA ASN A 323 -4.65 19.26 -2.67
C ASN A 323 -3.92 19.92 -1.48
N VAL A 324 -3.87 21.25 -1.48
CA VAL A 324 -3.22 22.07 -0.42
C VAL A 324 -3.79 21.84 0.99
N ALA A 325 -4.93 21.16 1.10
CA ALA A 325 -5.62 20.82 2.35
C ALA A 325 -5.56 19.33 2.74
N GLY A 326 -4.87 18.48 1.99
CA GLY A 326 -4.76 17.05 2.31
C GLY A 326 -4.77 16.15 1.08
N VAL A 327 -4.10 15.00 1.20
CA VAL A 327 -4.09 13.96 0.19
C VAL A 327 -5.45 13.28 0.19
N GLY A 328 -6.07 13.13 -0.99
CA GLY A 328 -7.15 12.17 -1.19
C GLY A 328 -6.65 10.74 -1.02
N ALA A 329 -7.31 9.75 -1.62
CA ALA A 329 -6.88 8.33 -1.62
C ALA A 329 -5.55 8.06 -2.36
N GLY A 330 -4.65 9.05 -2.46
CA GLY A 330 -3.38 9.05 -3.16
C GLY A 330 -3.52 9.43 -4.63
N PHE A 331 -3.32 8.44 -5.50
CA PHE A 331 -3.35 8.58 -6.96
C PHE A 331 -4.38 7.64 -7.60
N SER A 332 -4.79 7.95 -8.82
CA SER A 332 -5.78 7.19 -9.58
C SER A 332 -5.35 7.01 -11.03
N LEU A 333 -5.82 5.94 -11.67
CA LEU A 333 -5.65 5.69 -13.09
C LEU A 333 -6.96 6.02 -13.81
N SER A 334 -6.91 6.98 -14.73
CA SER A 334 -8.06 7.38 -15.53
C SER A 334 -8.30 6.43 -16.72
N ASN A 335 -9.48 6.47 -17.34
CA ASN A 335 -9.82 5.81 -18.61
C ASN A 335 -9.56 4.29 -18.69
N VAL A 336 -9.40 3.63 -17.54
CA VAL A 336 -9.28 2.17 -17.42
C VAL A 336 -10.42 1.69 -16.52
N ALA A 337 -11.38 0.98 -17.09
CA ALA A 337 -12.57 0.53 -16.35
C ALA A 337 -12.29 -0.75 -15.55
N LYS A 338 -11.50 -1.66 -16.13
CA LYS A 338 -11.12 -2.93 -15.52
C LYS A 338 -9.84 -2.76 -14.71
N GLN A 339 -10.02 -2.22 -13.52
CA GLN A 339 -8.97 -2.08 -12.54
C GLN A 339 -9.52 -2.25 -11.14
N TRP A 340 -8.63 -2.53 -10.19
CA TRP A 340 -8.91 -2.38 -8.77
C TRP A 340 -7.64 -1.98 -8.05
N SER A 341 -7.79 -1.43 -6.84
CA SER A 341 -6.66 -0.97 -6.07
C SER A 341 -6.75 -1.36 -4.61
N ILE A 342 -5.58 -1.55 -4.00
CA ILE A 342 -5.42 -1.70 -2.55
C ILE A 342 -4.63 -0.51 -2.04
N VAL A 343 -5.15 0.11 -1.00
CA VAL A 343 -4.57 1.28 -0.35
C VAL A 343 -4.20 0.92 1.08
N THR A 344 -2.95 1.18 1.45
CA THR A 344 -2.46 1.11 2.81
C THR A 344 -1.98 2.50 3.23
N GLN A 345 -2.48 3.02 4.35
CA GLN A 345 -2.09 4.33 4.87
C GLN A 345 -1.43 4.19 6.22
N ILE A 346 -0.40 5.01 6.49
CA ILE A 346 0.19 5.21 7.81
C ILE A 346 0.15 6.71 8.12
N GLY A 347 -0.57 7.10 9.17
CA GLY A 347 -0.66 8.45 9.72
C GLY A 347 0.45 8.78 10.72
N GLY A 348 0.33 9.90 11.43
CA GLY A 348 1.26 10.25 12.53
C GLY A 348 2.66 10.67 12.07
N LEU A 349 2.78 11.27 10.88
CA LEU A 349 4.01 11.89 10.39
C LEU A 349 4.01 13.37 10.76
N ASN A 350 4.98 13.82 11.56
CA ASN A 350 5.17 15.24 11.87
C ASN A 350 5.67 15.97 10.62
N TYR A 351 5.09 17.12 10.25
CA TYR A 351 5.42 17.85 9.02
C TYR A 351 5.48 19.36 9.19
#